data_AF-A0A1F2QCP0-F1
#
_entry.id   AF-A0A1F2QCP0-F1
#
_cell.length_a   1.000
_cell.length_b   1.000
_cell.length_c   1.000
_cell.angle_alpha   90.00
_cell.angle_beta   90.00
_cell.angle_gamma   90.00
#
_symmetry.space_group_name_H-M   'P 1'
#
loop_
_entity.id
_entity.type
_entity.pdbx_description
1 polymer ?
#
loop_
_entity_poly.entity_id
_entity_poly.type
_entity_poly.pdbx_seq_one_letter_code
_entity_poly.pdbx_strand_id
1 'polypeptide(L)'
;MRGTTLTVHRETERGYVAYECPLPAVLSVVKGINEPRYPTMKGILSAKKKPIEIKDANALNLDAARIGLSGAATRVLSATVREPRKAGVKIEDDGEAARKIADFLACEKLV
;
A
#
# COMPACT_ATOMS: atom_id res chain seq x y z
N MET A 1 11.12 -22.50 18.53
CA MET A 1 11.31 -21.66 17.33
C MET A 1 12.62 -22.05 16.69
N ARG A 2 12.64 -22.51 15.42
CA ARG A 2 13.87 -22.60 14.63
C ARG A 2 14.24 -21.16 14.27
N GLY A 3 15.07 -20.52 15.10
CA GLY A 3 15.26 -19.06 15.13
C GLY A 3 15.99 -18.42 13.94
N THR A 4 16.21 -19.14 12.85
CA THR A 4 16.95 -18.68 11.66
C THR A 4 16.07 -18.57 10.41
N THR A 5 14.85 -19.10 10.44
CA THR A 5 13.94 -19.15 9.29
C THR A 5 12.60 -18.53 9.65
N LEU A 6 12.06 -17.73 8.73
CA LEU A 6 10.77 -17.07 8.83
C LEU A 6 9.80 -17.71 7.82
N THR A 7 8.57 -17.99 8.26
CA THR A 7 7.47 -18.40 7.39
C THR A 7 6.54 -17.21 7.15
N VAL A 8 6.21 -16.93 5.89
CA VAL A 8 5.34 -15.81 5.49
C VAL A 8 4.26 -16.25 4.52
N HIS A 9 3.07 -15.64 4.63
CA HIS A 9 1.99 -15.82 3.66
C HIS A 9 1.91 -14.56 2.79
N ARG A 10 2.16 -14.72 1.49
CA ARG A 10 2.03 -13.63 0.51
C ARG A 10 0.66 -13.72 -0.15
N GLU A 11 -0.07 -12.61 -0.12
CA GLU A 11 -1.32 -12.43 -0.85
C GLU A 11 -1.04 -12.25 -2.36
N THR A 12 -1.86 -12.91 -3.16
CA THR A 12 -1.86 -12.86 -4.62
C THR A 12 -3.31 -12.84 -5.11
N GLU A 13 -3.54 -12.53 -6.39
CA GLU A 13 -4.87 -12.54 -7.01
C GLU A 13 -5.59 -13.91 -6.90
N ARG A 14 -4.84 -14.99 -6.69
CA ARG A 14 -5.35 -16.37 -6.59
C ARG A 14 -5.45 -16.89 -5.14
N GLY A 15 -5.19 -16.04 -4.14
CA GLY A 15 -5.15 -16.43 -2.72
C GLY A 15 -3.75 -16.30 -2.13
N TYR A 16 -3.39 -17.21 -1.21
CA TYR A 16 -2.15 -17.12 -0.44
C TYR A 16 -1.11 -18.14 -0.85
N VAL A 17 0.16 -17.72 -0.85
CA VAL A 17 1.32 -18.59 -1.02
C VAL A 17 2.19 -18.52 0.23
N ALA A 18 2.48 -19.67 0.83
CA ALA A 18 3.41 -19.79 1.94
C ALA A 18 4.85 -19.85 1.43
N TYR A 19 5.73 -19.03 2.01
CA TYR A 19 7.17 -19.04 1.75
C TYR A 19 7.93 -19.25 3.06
N GLU A 20 9.07 -19.92 2.97
CA GLU A 20 10.09 -19.93 4.02
C GLU A 20 11.33 -19.17 3.53
N CYS A 21 11.85 -18.27 4.35
CA CYS A 21 13.07 -17.52 4.06
C CYS A 21 14.03 -17.49 5.25
N PRO A 22 15.36 -17.56 5.01
CA PRO A 22 16.35 -17.39 6.05
C PRO A 22 16.45 -15.92 6.49
N LEU A 23 16.81 -15.68 7.75
CA LEU A 23 17.13 -14.35 8.27
C LEU A 23 18.61 -14.01 7.99
N PRO A 24 18.95 -12.73 7.69
CA PRO A 24 18.07 -11.55 7.67
C PRO A 24 17.20 -11.46 6.41
N ALA A 25 15.94 -11.08 6.57
CA ALA A 25 14.98 -10.91 5.47
C ALA A 25 14.29 -9.55 5.53
N VAL A 26 13.89 -9.05 4.36
CA VAL A 26 13.11 -7.80 4.22
C VAL A 26 11.70 -8.16 3.79
N LEU A 27 10.70 -7.56 4.45
CA LEU A 27 9.29 -7.82 4.20
C LEU A 27 8.55 -6.50 4.01
N SER A 28 7.70 -6.44 2.98
CA SER A 28 6.61 -5.47 2.90
C SER A 28 5.34 -6.09 3.46
N VAL A 29 4.60 -5.35 4.27
CA VAL A 29 3.33 -5.82 4.84
C VAL A 29 2.16 -5.02 4.27
N VAL A 30 1.03 -5.70 4.06
CA VAL A 30 -0.23 -5.06 3.65
C VAL A 30 -0.98 -4.55 4.88
N LYS A 31 -1.85 -3.55 4.71
CA LYS A 31 -2.64 -2.95 5.80
C LYS A 31 -3.44 -4.01 6.60
N GLY A 32 -3.90 -5.06 5.94
CA GLY A 32 -4.72 -6.12 6.54
C GLY A 32 -3.94 -7.18 7.32
N ILE A 33 -2.61 -7.07 7.48
CA ILE A 33 -1.81 -8.10 8.17
C ILE A 33 -2.21 -8.25 9.65
N ASN A 34 -2.64 -7.16 10.29
CA ASN A 34 -3.15 -7.14 11.67
C ASN A 34 -3.94 -5.85 11.94
N GLU A 35 -4.67 -5.84 13.06
CA GLU A 35 -5.21 -4.61 13.63
C GLU A 35 -4.18 -3.97 14.57
N PRO A 36 -3.73 -2.74 14.32
CA PRO A 36 -2.80 -2.06 15.20
C PRO A 36 -3.38 -1.92 16.61
N ARG A 37 -2.66 -2.44 17.60
CA ARG A 37 -3.09 -2.34 19.01
C ARG A 37 -3.20 -0.89 19.48
N TYR A 38 -4.21 -0.59 20.27
CA TYR A 38 -4.30 0.71 20.95
C TYR A 38 -3.15 0.90 21.94
N PRO A 39 -2.49 2.06 21.96
CA PRO A 39 -1.44 2.34 22.93
C PRO A 39 -2.04 2.56 24.32
N THR A 40 -1.34 2.11 25.36
CA THR A 40 -1.70 2.41 26.75
C THR A 40 -1.20 3.82 27.12
N MET A 41 -1.81 4.47 28.11
CA MET A 41 -1.34 5.78 28.61
C MET A 41 0.14 5.76 29.02
N LYS A 42 0.56 4.69 29.72
CA LYS A 42 1.98 4.46 30.06
C LYS A 42 2.86 4.33 28.81
N GLY A 43 2.37 3.65 27.78
CA GLY A 43 3.04 3.53 26.48
C GLY A 43 3.23 4.88 25.79
N ILE A 44 2.20 5.73 25.77
CA ILE A 44 2.25 7.08 25.19
C ILE A 44 3.29 7.93 25.93
N LEU A 45 3.22 7.97 27.27
CA LEU A 45 4.16 8.74 28.09
C LEU A 45 5.61 8.25 27.94
N SER A 46 5.82 6.94 27.84
CA SER A 46 7.15 6.35 27.65
C SER A 46 7.70 6.63 26.26
N ALA A 47 6.87 6.55 25.22
CA ALA A 47 7.26 6.87 23.85
C ALA A 47 7.63 8.36 23.72
N LYS A 48 6.86 9.25 24.33
CA LYS A 48 7.15 10.70 24.34
C LYS A 48 8.50 11.05 25.00
N LYS A 49 8.93 10.28 26.00
CA LYS A 49 10.20 10.48 26.71
C LYS A 49 11.41 9.89 25.98
N LYS A 50 11.22 8.96 25.05
CA LYS A 50 12.33 8.35 24.32
C LYS A 50 12.98 9.40 23.41
N PRO A 51 14.31 9.58 23.47
CA PRO A 51 14.99 10.46 22.54
C PRO A 51 14.84 9.93 21.11
N ILE A 52 14.51 10.82 20.18
CA ILE A 52 14.49 10.52 18.76
C ILE A 52 15.89 10.85 18.24
N GLU A 53 16.62 9.84 17.80
CA GLU A 53 17.93 10.03 17.18
C GLU A 53 17.72 10.58 15.76
N ILE A 54 18.13 11.83 15.53
CA ILE A 54 18.06 12.48 14.23
C ILE A 54 19.39 12.24 13.53
N LYS A 55 19.37 11.55 12.38
CA LYS A 55 20.54 11.34 11.52
C LYS A 55 20.34 12.05 10.20
N ASP A 56 21.31 12.85 9.82
CA ASP A 56 21.40 13.41 8.47
C ASP A 56 22.19 12.46 7.54
N ALA A 57 22.29 12.83 6.26
CA ALA A 57 23.01 12.03 5.28
C ALA A 57 24.50 11.88 5.61
N ASN A 58 25.11 12.91 6.21
CA ASN A 58 26.52 12.90 6.59
C ASN A 58 26.77 11.92 7.74
N ALA A 59 25.91 11.92 8.76
CA ALA A 59 25.96 10.99 9.89
C ALA A 59 25.82 9.51 9.45
N LEU A 60 25.24 9.27 8.27
CA LEU A 60 25.09 7.94 7.67
C LEU A 60 26.15 7.64 6.58
N ASN A 61 27.08 8.56 6.31
CA ASN A 61 28.08 8.47 5.24
C ASN A 61 27.46 8.19 3.86
N LEU A 62 26.34 8.84 3.55
CA LEU A 62 25.64 8.69 2.27
C LEU A 62 26.16 9.69 1.24
N ASP A 63 26.32 9.22 -0.01
CA ASP A 63 26.65 10.07 -1.14
C ASP A 63 25.47 10.97 -1.54
N ALA A 64 25.67 12.28 -1.47
CA ALA A 64 24.68 13.29 -1.81
C ALA A 64 24.21 13.21 -3.28
N ALA A 65 25.05 12.69 -4.19
CA ALA A 65 24.66 12.51 -5.59
C ALA A 65 23.68 11.35 -5.80
N ARG A 66 23.57 10.43 -4.83
CA ARG A 66 22.74 9.21 -4.93
C ARG A 66 21.43 9.28 -4.16
N ILE A 67 21.14 10.41 -3.52
CA ILE A 67 19.95 10.60 -2.68
C ILE A 67 19.16 11.85 -3.11
N GLY A 68 17.92 11.95 -2.62
CA GLY A 68 17.05 13.09 -2.92
C GLY A 68 16.74 13.20 -4.43
N LEU A 69 16.55 14.43 -4.90
CA LEU A 69 16.25 14.70 -6.31
C LEU A 69 17.43 14.36 -7.23
N SER A 70 18.66 14.57 -6.77
CA SER A 70 19.88 14.33 -7.55
C SER A 70 20.07 12.85 -7.88
N GLY A 71 19.72 11.95 -6.94
CA GLY A 71 19.82 10.51 -7.12
C GLY A 71 18.56 9.84 -7.68
N ALA A 72 17.49 10.58 -7.95
CA ALA A 72 16.22 10.01 -8.38
C ALA A 72 16.28 9.57 -9.86
N ALA A 73 15.97 8.30 -10.13
CA ALA A 73 15.89 7.78 -11.50
C ALA A 73 14.67 8.33 -12.28
N THR A 74 13.68 8.89 -11.58
CA THR A 74 12.41 9.37 -12.16
C THR A 74 12.09 10.76 -11.65
N ARG A 75 11.47 11.61 -12.49
CA ARG A 75 11.00 12.95 -12.12
C ARG A 75 9.52 13.11 -12.44
N VAL A 76 8.75 13.64 -11.49
CA VAL A 76 7.36 14.01 -11.70
C VAL A 76 7.31 15.25 -12.59
N LEU A 77 6.68 15.16 -13.76
CA LEU A 77 6.55 16.28 -14.71
C LEU A 77 5.30 17.12 -14.45
N SER A 78 4.20 16.46 -14.07
CA SER A 78 2.92 17.09 -13.79
C SER A 78 2.07 16.17 -12.93
N ALA A 79 1.17 16.74 -12.14
CA ALA A 79 0.12 16.02 -11.43
C ALA A 79 -1.20 16.76 -11.63
N THR A 80 -2.23 16.04 -12.08
CA THR A 80 -3.57 16.60 -12.31
C THR A 80 -4.58 15.83 -11.46
N VAL A 81 -5.58 16.54 -10.93
CA VAL A 81 -6.66 15.92 -10.19
C VAL A 81 -7.58 15.17 -11.15
N ARG A 82 -8.01 13.96 -10.78
CA ARG A 82 -8.99 13.21 -11.56
C ARG A 82 -10.32 13.98 -11.61
N GLU A 83 -10.95 14.02 -12.78
CA GLU A 83 -12.28 14.63 -12.92
C GLU A 83 -13.29 14.00 -11.94
N PRO A 84 -14.19 14.80 -11.35
CA PRO A 84 -15.27 14.27 -10.53
C PRO A 84 -16.12 13.22 -11.27
N ARG A 85 -16.68 12.26 -10.53
CA ARG A 85 -17.58 11.26 -11.12
C ARG A 85 -18.79 11.97 -11.76
N LYS A 86 -19.06 11.66 -13.03
CA LYS A 86 -20.30 12.06 -13.71
C LYS A 86 -21.49 11.28 -13.14
N ALA A 87 -22.70 11.82 -13.27
CA ALA A 87 -23.91 11.12 -12.85
C ALA A 87 -24.03 9.78 -13.60
N GLY A 88 -24.43 8.73 -12.88
CA GLY A 88 -24.68 7.42 -13.48
C GLY A 88 -25.93 7.41 -14.37
N VAL A 89 -26.01 6.42 -15.25
CA VAL A 89 -27.19 6.21 -16.10
C VAL A 89 -28.28 5.52 -15.29
N LYS A 90 -29.46 6.11 -15.22
CA LYS A 90 -30.66 5.45 -14.67
C LYS A 90 -31.33 4.67 -15.79
N ILE A 91 -31.52 3.37 -15.58
CA ILE A 91 -32.23 2.50 -16.51
C ILE A 91 -33.55 2.13 -15.82
N GLU A 92 -34.66 2.57 -16.38
CA GLU A 92 -36.00 2.19 -15.92
C GLU A 92 -36.36 0.82 -16.47
N ASP A 93 -37.09 0.03 -15.69
CA ASP A 93 -37.46 -1.34 -16.06
C ASP A 93 -38.70 -1.36 -16.94
N ASP A 94 -38.49 -1.63 -18.22
CA ASP A 94 -39.50 -1.87 -19.24
C ASP A 94 -39.55 -3.34 -19.71
N GLY A 95 -38.94 -4.26 -18.95
CA GLY A 95 -38.79 -5.67 -19.31
C GLY A 95 -37.48 -6.00 -20.04
N GLU A 96 -36.67 -5.00 -20.43
CA GLU A 96 -35.36 -5.19 -21.05
C GLU A 96 -34.18 -4.65 -20.21
N ALA A 97 -34.44 -4.19 -18.98
CA ALA A 97 -33.42 -3.56 -18.14
C ALA A 97 -32.18 -4.44 -17.91
N ALA A 98 -32.35 -5.75 -17.76
CA ALA A 98 -31.23 -6.68 -17.58
C ALA A 98 -30.25 -6.65 -18.76
N ARG A 99 -30.76 -6.61 -20.00
CA ARG A 99 -29.93 -6.50 -21.21
C ARG A 99 -29.22 -5.15 -21.26
N LYS A 100 -29.95 -4.06 -21.03
CA LYS A 100 -29.42 -2.69 -21.04
C LYS A 100 -28.30 -2.49 -20.01
N ILE A 101 -28.41 -3.11 -18.83
CA ILE A 101 -27.38 -3.07 -17.79
C ILE A 101 -26.15 -3.87 -18.21
N ALA A 102 -26.32 -5.08 -18.75
CA ALA A 102 -25.19 -5.91 -19.20
C ALA A 102 -24.41 -5.22 -20.33
N ASP A 103 -25.11 -4.64 -21.31
CA ASP A 103 -24.50 -3.88 -22.41
C ASP A 103 -23.72 -2.67 -21.90
N PHE A 104 -24.26 -1.94 -20.91
CA PHE A 104 -23.59 -0.80 -20.30
C PHE A 104 -22.28 -1.22 -19.59
N LEU A 105 -22.32 -2.29 -18.81
CA LEU A 105 -21.14 -2.78 -18.07
C LEU A 105 -20.04 -3.28 -19.03
N ALA A 106 -20.42 -3.94 -20.13
CA ALA A 106 -19.48 -4.39 -21.15
C ALA A 106 -18.85 -3.21 -21.90
N CYS A 107 -19.63 -2.18 -22.24
CA CYS A 107 -19.13 -0.95 -22.88
C CYS A 107 -18.09 -0.23 -22.00
N GLU A 108 -18.34 -0.16 -20.69
CA GLU A 108 -17.44 0.50 -19.73
C GLU A 108 -16.26 -0.39 -19.28
N LYS A 109 -16.13 -1.61 -19.82
CA LYS A 109 -15.09 -2.60 -19.45
C LYS A 109 -15.08 -2.93 -17.95
N LEU A 110 -16.27 -2.99 -17.36
CA LEU A 110 -16.46 -3.34 -15.96
C LEU A 110 -16.78 -4.83 -15.78
N VAL A 111 -17.10 -5.52 -16.88
CA VAL A 111 -17.27 -6.98 -17.01
C VAL A 111 -16.70 -7.47 -18.34
#